data_AF-A0A9E4TPA5-F1
#
_entry.id   AF-A0A9E4TPA5-F1
#
_cell.length_a   1.000
_cell.length_b   1.000
_cell.length_c   1.000
_cell.angle_alpha   90.00
_cell.angle_beta   90.00
_cell.angle_gamma   90.00
#
_symmetry.space_group_name_H-M   'P 1'
#
loop_
_entity.id
_entity.type
_entity.pdbx_description
1 polymer ?
#
loop_
_entity_poly.entity_id
_entity_poly.type
_entity_poly.pdbx_seq_one_letter_code
_entity_poly.pdbx_strand_id
1 'polypeptide(L)' 'ISFGLNLQFVAVGYNGEVVKKEELAGLTLKDGDVLEIVRPVGGG' A
#
# COMPACT_ATOMS: atom_id res chain seq x y z
N ILE A 1 7.00 17.65 -5.75
CA ILE A 1 6.52 17.49 -4.37
C ILE A 1 6.86 16.05 -3.96
N SER A 2 7.83 15.86 -3.09
CA SER A 2 8.11 14.56 -2.47
C SER A 2 7.45 14.58 -1.09
N PHE A 3 6.65 13.57 -0.76
CA PHE A 3 5.81 13.56 0.45
C PHE A 3 6.57 13.32 1.77
N GLY A 4 7.92 13.36 1.79
CA GLY A 4 8.70 13.21 3.02
C GLY A 4 8.46 11.89 3.77
N LEU A 5 7.86 10.91 3.10
CA LEU A 5 7.50 9.60 3.64
C LEU A 5 8.68 8.65 3.49
N ASN A 6 9.16 8.11 4.60
CA ASN A 6 10.04 6.94 4.56
C ASN A 6 9.19 5.72 4.18
N LEU A 7 9.19 5.36 2.89
CA LEU A 7 8.42 4.26 2.31
C LEU A 7 8.91 2.86 2.76
N GLN A 8 9.96 2.77 3.59
CA GLN A 8 10.50 1.49 4.05
C GLN A 8 9.49 0.66 4.86
N PHE A 9 8.47 1.30 5.46
CA PHE A 9 7.47 0.66 6.31
C PHE A 9 6.05 1.08 5.92
N VAL A 10 5.65 0.82 4.67
CA VAL A 10 4.24 0.96 4.24
C VAL A 10 3.67 -0.40 3.86
N ALA A 11 2.38 -0.59 4.16
CA ALA A 11 1.57 -1.68 3.63
C ALA A 11 0.67 -1.13 2.52
N VAL A 12 0.39 -1.96 1.52
CA VAL A 12 -0.51 -1.62 0.41
C VAL A 12 -1.80 -2.41 0.60
N GLY A 13 -2.92 -1.72 0.72
CA GLY A 13 -4.26 -2.28 0.64
C GLY A 13 -4.80 -2.13 -0.78
N TYR A 14 -5.49 -3.15 -1.28
CA TYR A 14 -6.18 -3.15 -2.56
C TYR A 14 -7.59 -3.68 -2.35
N ASN A 15 -8.60 -2.84 -2.60
CA ASN A 15 -10.01 -3.16 -2.41
C ASN A 15 -10.33 -3.73 -1.00
N GLY A 16 -9.68 -3.19 0.04
CA GLY A 16 -9.87 -3.60 1.43
C GLY A 16 -9.00 -4.75 1.92
N GLU A 17 -8.18 -5.36 1.05
CA GLU A 17 -7.26 -6.45 1.42
C GLU A 17 -5.79 -6.02 1.37
N VAL A 18 -4.99 -6.42 2.35
CA VAL A 18 -3.54 -6.14 2.36
C VAL A 18 -2.83 -7.05 1.36
N VAL A 19 -2.14 -6.44 0.40
CA VAL A 19 -1.39 -7.14 -0.66
C VAL A 19 0.04 -7.41 -0.21
N LYS A 20 0.54 -8.62 -0.48
CA LYS A 20 1.94 -8.97 -0.18
C LYS A 20 2.89 -8.26 -1.13
N LYS A 21 4.09 -7.95 -0.64
CA LYS A 21 5.08 -7.19 -1.40
C LYS A 21 5.48 -7.86 -2.71
N GLU A 22 5.54 -9.19 -2.72
CA GLU A 22 5.93 -9.98 -3.90
C GLU A 22 4.86 -9.95 -5.01
N GLU A 23 3.60 -9.70 -4.64
CA GLU A 23 2.45 -9.69 -5.55
C GLU A 23 2.24 -8.30 -6.21
N LEU A 24 2.81 -7.24 -5.62
CA LEU A 24 2.68 -5.86 -6.11
C LEU A 24 3.18 -5.67 -7.54
N ALA A 25 4.25 -6.36 -7.93
CA ALA A 25 4.84 -6.20 -9.26
C ALA A 25 3.90 -6.67 -10.39
N GLY A 26 2.94 -7.55 -10.09
CA GLY A 26 1.94 -8.05 -11.04
C GLY A 26 0.57 -7.37 -10.94
N LEU A 27 0.37 -6.50 -9.95
CA LEU A 27 -0.92 -5.87 -9.72
C LEU A 27 -1.19 -4.77 -10.75
N THR A 28 -2.28 -4.89 -11.50
CA THR A 28 -2.74 -3.86 -12.45
C THR A 28 -4.04 -3.26 -11.93
N LEU A 29 -4.02 -1.95 -11.68
CA LEU A 29 -5.21 -1.21 -11.26
C LEU A 29 -6.15 -0.98 -12.44
N LYS A 30 -7.45 -1.03 -12.17
CA LYS A 30 -8.51 -0.70 -13.12
C LYS A 30 -9.32 0.47 -12.59
N ASP A 31 -10.09 1.09 -13.49
CA ASP A 31 -11.02 2.12 -13.10
C ASP A 31 -12.04 1.58 -12.08
N GLY A 32 -12.26 2.33 -11.00
CA GLY A 32 -13.11 1.94 -9.88
C GLY A 32 -12.42 1.16 -8.75
N ASP A 33 -11.16 0.73 -8.91
CA ASP A 33 -10.41 0.11 -7.82
C ASP A 33 -9.95 1.14 -6.77
N VAL A 34 -9.82 0.67 -5.52
CA VAL A 34 -9.34 1.47 -4.40
C VAL A 34 -7.97 0.96 -3.96
N LEU A 35 -6.99 1.87 -3.95
CA LEU A 35 -5.65 1.61 -3.44
C LEU A 35 -5.42 2.40 -2.14
N GLU A 36 -4.98 1.70 -1.10
CA GLU A 36 -4.75 2.24 0.23
C GLU A 36 -3.26 2.14 0.56
N ILE A 37 -2.62 3.25 0.93
CA ILE A 37 -1.24 3.24 1.41
C ILE A 37 -1.26 3.45 2.91
N VAL A 38 -0.99 2.39 3.66
CA VAL A 38 -1.13 2.37 5.12
C VAL A 38 0.26 2.41 5.76
N ARG A 39 0.43 3.28 6.75
CA ARG A 39 1.57 3.23 7.67
C ARG A 39 1.13 2.48 8.92
N PRO A 40 1.73 1.33 9.26
CA PRO A 40 1.42 0.66 10.50
C PRO A 40 1.78 1.58 11.67
N VAL A 41 0.81 1.81 12.55
CA VAL A 41 0.98 2.56 13.80
C VAL A 41 0.86 1.58 14.97
N GLY A 42 1.90 0.78 15.18
CA GLY A 42 2.01 -0.14 16.31
C GLY A 42 2.99 0.39 17.34
N GLY A 43 2.50 0.77 18.52
CA GLY A 43 3.28 0.88 19.74
C GLY A 43 3.03 -0.37 20.58
N GLY A 44 4.07 -1.17 20.80
CA GLY A 44 4.05 -2.23 21.82
C GLY A 44 4.06 -1.65 23.23
#